data_AF-A0A836FIY1-F1
#
_entry.id   AF-A0A836FIY1-F1
#
_cell.length_a   1.000
_cell.length_b   1.000
_cell.length_c   1.000
_cell.angle_alpha   90.00
_cell.angle_beta   90.00
_cell.angle_gamma   90.00
#
_symmetry.space_group_name_H-M   'P 1'
#
loop_
_entity.id
_entity.type
_entity.pdbx_description
1 polymer ?
#
loop_
_entity_poly.entity_id
_entity_poly.type
_entity_poly.pdbx_seq_one_letter_code
_entity_poly.pdbx_strand_id
1 'polypeptide(L)'
;MKGLTPKEIKAELDNIHSTFAPAFATVYNWVNEFETGRPIEAAVPEIIDKVYDIVLIDRRVKVRELVEATGISHMAKFNEFRYELLLHPAYSPDLAPCDYFLFPNLTKWFGGKRFTTREQLIIKTETYFEGLDNHIIRTA
;
A
#
# COMPACT_ATOMS: atom_id res chain seq x y z
N MET A 1 8.95 20.44 11.46
CA MET A 1 10.22 20.73 10.76
C MET A 1 9.97 21.92 9.86
N LYS A 2 10.73 23.02 9.98
CA LYS A 2 10.57 24.16 9.07
C LYS A 2 11.16 23.75 7.72
N GLY A 3 10.35 23.74 6.66
CA GLY A 3 10.78 23.43 5.30
C GLY A 3 11.74 24.47 4.75
N LEU A 4 12.51 24.08 3.73
CA LEU A 4 13.37 24.98 2.95
C LEU A 4 12.52 26.04 2.23
N THR A 5 13.00 27.27 2.18
CA THR A 5 12.30 28.37 1.51
C THR A 5 12.40 28.23 -0.01
N PRO A 6 11.43 28.76 -0.79
CA PRO A 6 11.48 28.72 -2.27
C PRO A 6 12.78 29.29 -2.87
N LYS A 7 13.41 30.24 -2.17
CA LYS A 7 14.68 30.86 -2.58
C LYS A 7 15.86 29.90 -2.44
N GLU A 8 15.90 29.13 -1.36
CA GLU A 8 16.95 28.11 -1.14
C GLU A 8 16.81 26.99 -2.17
N ILE A 9 15.58 26.53 -2.44
CA ILE A 9 15.30 25.51 -3.45
C ILE A 9 15.70 25.98 -4.86
N LYS A 10 15.40 27.25 -5.19
CA LYS A 10 15.83 27.83 -6.47
C LYS A 10 17.34 27.87 -6.62
N ALA A 11 18.06 28.29 -5.58
CA ALA A 11 19.51 28.36 -5.61
C ALA A 11 20.16 26.99 -5.83
N GLU A 12 19.61 25.93 -5.24
CA GLU A 12 20.09 24.57 -5.48
C GLU A 12 19.77 24.08 -6.90
N LEU A 13 18.56 24.35 -7.40
CA LEU A 13 18.19 23.99 -8.78
C LEU A 13 19.07 24.69 -9.82
N ASP A 14 19.43 25.96 -9.58
CA ASP A 14 20.36 26.71 -10.43
C ASP A 14 21.78 26.14 -10.39
N ASN A 15 22.22 25.66 -9.22
CA ASN A 15 23.53 25.02 -9.08
C ASN A 15 23.61 23.69 -9.84
N ILE A 16 22.56 22.87 -9.75
CA ILE A 16 22.54 21.52 -10.33
C ILE A 16 22.24 21.56 -11.83
N HIS A 17 21.28 22.38 -12.25
CA HIS A 17 20.72 22.34 -13.61
C HIS A 17 21.09 23.56 -14.46
N SER A 18 21.74 24.58 -13.90
CA SER A 18 22.25 25.78 -14.59
C SER A 18 21.26 26.34 -15.63
N THR A 19 21.43 26.05 -16.93
CA THR A 19 20.59 26.55 -18.02
C THR A 19 19.22 25.88 -18.13
N PHE A 20 19.04 24.72 -17.52
CA PHE A 20 17.78 23.95 -17.51
C PHE A 20 16.98 24.14 -16.22
N ALA A 21 17.47 24.99 -15.31
CA ALA A 21 16.80 25.24 -14.05
C ALA A 21 15.43 25.91 -14.29
N PRO A 22 14.34 25.41 -13.67
CA PRO A 22 13.02 26.00 -13.79
C PRO A 22 13.02 27.47 -13.35
N ALA A 23 12.14 28.28 -13.94
CA ALA A 23 11.98 29.66 -13.51
C ALA A 23 11.54 29.74 -12.03
N PHE A 24 11.92 30.81 -11.34
CA PHE A 24 11.57 30.99 -9.93
C PHE A 24 10.05 30.93 -9.68
N ALA A 25 9.24 31.45 -10.61
CA ALA A 25 7.79 31.35 -10.54
C ALA A 25 7.28 29.90 -10.52
N THR A 26 7.92 29.00 -11.27
CA THR A 26 7.60 27.57 -11.28
C THR A 26 7.93 26.94 -9.92
N VAL A 27 9.10 27.25 -9.35
CA VAL A 27 9.50 26.77 -8.02
C VAL A 27 8.58 27.31 -6.93
N TYR A 28 8.16 28.56 -7.02
CA TYR A 28 7.23 29.19 -6.08
C TYR A 28 5.84 28.52 -6.13
N ASN A 29 5.31 28.26 -7.32
CA ASN A 29 4.04 27.55 -7.48
C ASN A 29 4.12 26.13 -6.94
N TRP A 30 5.22 25.41 -7.18
CA TRP A 30 5.43 24.08 -6.59
C TRP A 30 5.44 24.12 -5.07
N VAL A 31 6.20 25.01 -4.44
CA VAL A 31 6.22 25.08 -2.97
C VAL A 31 4.82 25.35 -2.41
N ASN A 32 4.05 26.23 -3.04
CA ASN A 32 2.66 26.48 -2.62
C ASN A 32 1.75 25.26 -2.86
N GLU A 33 1.85 24.59 -4.02
CA GLU A 33 1.09 23.37 -4.32
C GLU A 33 1.42 22.23 -3.34
N PHE A 34 2.69 22.08 -2.97
CA PHE A 34 3.14 21.05 -2.04
C PHE A 34 2.89 21.40 -0.57
N GLU A 35 2.88 22.69 -0.18
CA GLU A 35 2.36 23.13 1.13
C GLU A 35 0.84 22.87 1.24
N THR A 36 0.10 22.95 0.13
CA THR A 36 -1.31 22.56 0.09
C THR A 36 -1.55 21.04 -0.03
N GLY A 37 -0.48 20.24 -0.04
CA GLY A 37 -0.51 18.82 -0.45
C GLY A 37 -0.95 17.78 0.60
N ARG A 38 -1.43 18.16 1.79
CA ARG A 38 -2.01 17.19 2.76
C ARG A 38 -2.90 17.84 3.83
N PRO A 39 -4.18 17.45 3.98
CA PRO A 39 -4.98 17.81 5.15
C PRO A 39 -4.37 17.18 6.42
N ILE A 40 -4.06 18.00 7.43
CA ILE A 40 -3.67 17.56 8.78
C ILE A 40 -4.85 16.89 9.52
N GLU A 41 -6.06 17.00 8.97
CA GLU A 41 -7.30 16.40 9.47
C GLU A 41 -7.27 14.86 9.50
N ALA A 42 -6.50 14.20 8.63
CA ALA A 42 -6.41 12.72 8.61
C ALA A 42 -5.76 12.12 9.87
N ALA A 43 -5.14 12.94 10.74
CA ALA A 43 -4.53 12.53 11.99
C ALA A 43 -5.35 12.96 13.23
N VAL A 44 -6.64 13.30 13.05
CA VAL A 44 -7.54 13.55 14.19
C VAL A 44 -7.79 12.21 14.91
N PRO A 45 -7.67 12.16 16.25
CA PRO A 45 -7.85 10.92 17.02
C PRO A 45 -9.14 10.14 16.69
N GLU A 46 -10.23 10.85 16.39
CA GLU A 46 -11.52 10.25 16.02
C GLU A 46 -11.49 9.48 14.68
N ILE A 47 -10.63 9.87 13.74
CA ILE A 47 -10.47 9.16 12.46
C ILE A 47 -9.64 7.89 12.69
N ILE A 48 -8.60 7.98 13.52
CA ILE A 48 -7.76 6.85 13.90
C ILE A 48 -8.59 5.79 14.62
N ASP A 49 -9.43 6.20 15.58
CA ASP A 49 -10.29 5.28 16.34
C ASP A 49 -11.31 4.57 15.44
N LYS A 50 -11.95 5.29 14.51
CA LYS A 50 -12.87 4.67 13.53
C LYS A 50 -12.18 3.65 12.63
N VAL A 51 -10.95 3.94 12.21
CA VAL A 51 -10.16 3.03 11.38
C VAL A 51 -9.77 1.79 12.18
N TYR A 52 -9.37 1.99 13.43
CA TYR A 52 -9.04 0.92 14.34
C TYR A 52 -10.26 0.00 14.59
N ASP A 53 -11.44 0.57 14.80
CA ASP A 53 -12.69 -0.18 14.93
C ASP A 53 -13.03 -0.97 13.66
N ILE A 54 -12.93 -0.37 12.48
CA ILE A 54 -13.19 -1.07 11.20
C ILE A 54 -12.24 -2.26 11.00
N VAL A 55 -10.94 -2.08 11.30
CA VAL A 55 -9.93 -3.14 11.15
C VAL A 55 -10.05 -4.22 12.22
N LEU A 56 -10.44 -3.86 13.44
CA LEU A 56 -10.71 -4.83 14.51
C LEU A 56 -11.97 -5.64 14.27
N ILE A 57 -13.00 -5.04 13.64
CA ILE A 57 -14.26 -5.73 13.31
C ILE A 57 -14.06 -6.72 12.16
N ASP A 58 -13.26 -6.39 11.15
CA ASP A 58 -12.94 -7.33 10.07
C ASP A 58 -11.53 -7.10 9.49
N ARG A 59 -10.63 -8.02 9.81
CA ARG A 59 -9.25 -8.04 9.27
C ARG A 59 -9.19 -8.30 7.76
N ARG A 60 -10.30 -8.63 7.10
CA ARG A 60 -10.39 -8.89 5.65
C ARG A 60 -10.79 -7.64 4.85
N VAL A 61 -11.01 -6.49 5.48
CA VAL A 61 -11.36 -5.24 4.78
C VAL A 61 -10.22 -4.85 3.82
N LYS A 62 -10.58 -4.61 2.56
CA LYS A 62 -9.59 -4.27 1.54
C LYS A 62 -9.11 -2.84 1.74
N VAL A 63 -7.82 -2.59 1.53
CA VAL A 63 -7.23 -1.23 1.61
C VAL A 63 -8.01 -0.23 0.73
N ARG A 64 -8.54 -0.66 -0.41
CA ARG A 64 -9.42 0.15 -1.28
C ARG A 64 -10.69 0.62 -0.57
N GLU A 65 -11.41 -0.27 0.10
CA GLU A 65 -12.67 0.06 0.79
C GLU A 65 -12.41 1.02 1.96
N LEU A 66 -11.28 0.84 2.66
CA LEU A 66 -10.82 1.77 3.70
C LEU A 66 -10.46 3.15 3.15
N VAL A 67 -9.75 3.20 2.03
CA VAL A 67 -9.36 4.45 1.37
C VAL A 67 -10.60 5.21 0.89
N GLU A 68 -11.57 4.51 0.30
CA GLU A 68 -12.85 5.09 -0.13
C GLU A 68 -13.68 5.60 1.06
N ALA A 69 -13.73 4.86 2.17
CA ALA A 69 -14.49 5.25 3.36
C ALA A 69 -13.85 6.42 4.14
N THR A 70 -12.52 6.55 4.11
CA THR A 70 -11.79 7.53 4.93
C THR A 70 -11.27 8.73 4.14
N GLY A 71 -11.25 8.67 2.81
CA GLY A 71 -10.67 9.71 1.95
C GLY A 71 -9.15 9.84 2.05
N ILE A 72 -8.49 8.90 2.73
CA ILE A 72 -7.04 8.92 2.98
C ILE A 72 -6.31 8.16 1.88
N SER A 73 -5.19 8.70 1.36
CA SER A 73 -4.38 7.99 0.36
C SER A 73 -3.87 6.61 0.85
N HIS A 74 -3.70 5.66 -0.05
CA HIS A 74 -3.16 4.33 0.25
C HIS A 74 -1.87 4.39 1.09
N MET A 75 -0.93 5.27 0.74
CA MET A 75 0.36 5.40 1.42
C MET A 75 0.21 5.90 2.86
N ALA A 76 -0.72 6.83 3.10
CA ALA A 76 -1.03 7.29 4.45
C ALA A 76 -1.68 6.18 5.29
N LYS A 77 -2.49 5.32 4.67
CA LYS A 77 -3.10 4.15 5.30
C LYS A 77 -2.06 3.11 5.75
N PHE A 78 -1.11 2.78 4.87
CA PHE A 78 0.00 1.86 5.22
C PHE A 78 0.82 2.39 6.41
N ASN A 79 1.10 3.69 6.42
CA ASN A 79 1.80 4.34 7.53
C ASN A 79 0.99 4.38 8.83
N GLU A 80 -0.31 4.65 8.75
CA GLU A 80 -1.24 4.65 9.90
C GLU A 80 -1.24 3.29 10.60
N PHE A 81 -1.33 2.20 9.82
CA PHE A 81 -1.27 0.82 10.34
C PHE A 81 0.14 0.36 10.70
N ARG A 82 1.16 1.22 10.54
CA ARG A 82 2.56 0.91 10.81
C ARG A 82 3.08 -0.32 10.05
N TYR A 83 2.56 -0.56 8.85
CA TYR A 83 3.12 -1.58 7.97
C TYR A 83 4.45 -1.09 7.40
N GLU A 84 5.47 -1.95 7.46
CA GLU A 84 6.72 -1.73 6.76
C GLU A 84 6.55 -2.13 5.29
N LEU A 85 6.81 -1.19 4.37
CA LEU A 85 6.80 -1.48 2.94
C LEU A 85 8.14 -2.09 2.55
N LEU A 86 8.15 -3.39 2.30
CA LEU A 86 9.33 -4.08 1.78
C LEU A 86 9.59 -3.67 0.33
N LEU A 87 10.83 -3.28 0.03
CA LEU A 87 11.28 -3.01 -1.34
C LEU A 87 11.20 -4.32 -2.14
N HIS A 88 10.27 -4.39 -3.09
CA HIS A 88 10.15 -5.51 -4.01
C HIS A 88 10.60 -5.08 -5.41
N PRO A 89 11.57 -5.77 -6.03
CA PRO A 89 11.98 -5.45 -7.39
C PRO A 89 10.86 -5.69 -8.40
N ALA A 90 10.86 -4.92 -9.48
CA ALA A 90 9.87 -5.09 -10.54
C ALA A 90 10.06 -6.44 -11.24
N TYR A 91 8.96 -7.16 -11.49
CA TYR A 91 8.94 -8.44 -12.22
C TYR A 91 9.77 -9.57 -11.57
N SER A 92 9.77 -9.66 -10.23
CA SER A 92 10.44 -10.75 -9.50
C SER A 92 9.45 -11.70 -8.81
N PRO A 93 8.66 -12.49 -9.58
CA PRO A 93 7.73 -13.46 -9.00
C PRO A 93 8.45 -14.59 -8.23
N ASP A 94 9.74 -14.79 -8.47
CA ASP A 94 10.62 -15.69 -7.72
C ASP A 94 10.86 -15.24 -6.27
N LEU A 95 10.71 -13.95 -6.00
CA LEU A 95 10.90 -13.37 -4.67
C LEU A 95 9.59 -13.21 -3.88
N ALA A 96 8.44 -13.37 -4.55
CA ALA A 96 7.15 -13.32 -3.90
C ALA A 96 6.76 -14.73 -3.44
N PRO A 97 6.63 -14.98 -2.12
CA PRO A 97 6.23 -16.30 -1.61
C PRO A 97 4.87 -16.77 -2.18
N CYS A 98 4.00 -15.83 -2.51
CA CYS A 98 2.71 -16.13 -3.16
C CYS A 98 2.90 -16.77 -4.55
N ASP A 99 3.77 -16.19 -5.38
CA ASP A 99 3.98 -16.61 -6.77
C ASP A 99 4.86 -17.86 -6.86
N TYR A 100 5.92 -17.92 -6.04
CA TYR A 100 6.83 -19.07 -6.02
C TYR A 100 6.24 -20.30 -5.32
N PHE A 101 5.55 -20.12 -4.18
CA PHE A 101 5.13 -21.22 -3.33
C PHE A 101 3.61 -21.43 -3.31
N LEU A 102 2.83 -20.40 -3.00
CA LEU A 102 1.40 -20.57 -2.74
C LEU A 102 0.61 -20.96 -4.00
N PHE A 103 0.71 -20.17 -5.08
CA PHE A 103 -0.09 -20.37 -6.28
C PHE A 103 0.19 -21.70 -6.98
N PRO A 104 1.45 -22.15 -7.16
CA PRO A 104 1.71 -23.46 -7.76
C PRO A 104 1.10 -24.62 -6.98
N ASN A 105 1.18 -24.59 -5.64
CA ASN A 105 0.58 -25.62 -4.79
C ASN A 105 -0.95 -25.58 -4.83
N LEU A 106 -1.52 -24.37 -4.86
CA LEU A 106 -2.95 -24.18 -4.99
C LEU A 106 -3.47 -24.66 -6.36
N THR A 107 -2.76 -24.38 -7.45
CA THR A 107 -3.09 -24.88 -8.79
C THR A 107 -3.02 -26.40 -8.86
N LYS A 108 -1.99 -27.02 -8.29
CA LYS A 108 -1.90 -28.49 -8.17
C LYS A 108 -3.09 -29.06 -7.40
N TRP A 109 -3.45 -28.42 -6.28
CA TRP A 109 -4.59 -28.83 -5.48
C TRP A 109 -5.92 -28.67 -6.24
N PHE A 110 -6.09 -27.62 -7.03
CA PHE A 110 -7.26 -27.44 -7.87
C PHE A 110 -7.27 -28.31 -9.14
N GLY A 111 -6.14 -28.92 -9.50
CA GLY A 111 -6.01 -29.80 -10.64
C GLY A 111 -7.13 -30.85 -10.69
N GLY A 112 -7.85 -30.87 -11.81
CA GLY A 112 -8.94 -31.83 -12.06
C GLY A 112 -10.25 -31.57 -11.33
N LYS A 113 -10.33 -30.57 -10.45
CA LYS A 113 -11.58 -30.16 -9.79
C LYS A 113 -12.37 -29.23 -10.70
N ARG A 114 -13.69 -29.41 -10.77
CA ARG A 114 -14.63 -28.50 -11.46
C ARG A 114 -15.55 -27.87 -10.43
N PHE A 115 -15.73 -26.56 -10.51
CA PHE A 115 -16.62 -25.79 -9.64
C PHE A 115 -17.74 -25.21 -10.48
N THR A 116 -18.99 -25.46 -10.09
CA THR A 116 -20.16 -24.92 -10.82
C THR A 116 -20.63 -23.61 -10.23
N THR A 117 -20.31 -23.33 -8.97
CA THR A 117 -20.66 -22.08 -8.30
C THR A 117 -19.46 -21.44 -7.60
N ARG A 118 -19.56 -20.13 -7.34
CA ARG A 118 -18.53 -19.37 -6.64
C ARG A 118 -18.38 -19.81 -5.19
N GLU A 119 -19.50 -20.14 -4.53
CA GLU A 119 -19.54 -20.56 -3.13
C GLU A 119 -18.78 -21.88 -2.95
N GLN A 120 -18.93 -22.81 -3.89
CA GLN A 120 -18.17 -24.06 -3.88
C GLN A 120 -16.66 -23.82 -4.00
N LEU A 121 -16.25 -22.90 -4.88
CA LEU A 121 -14.84 -22.52 -5.02
C LEU A 121 -14.30 -21.91 -3.72
N ILE A 122 -15.05 -21.01 -3.08
CA ILE A 122 -14.64 -20.35 -1.83
C ILE A 122 -14.48 -21.39 -0.72
N ILE A 123 -15.49 -22.23 -0.47
CA ILE A 123 -15.46 -23.26 0.57
C ILE A 123 -14.26 -24.19 0.37
N LYS A 124 -14.02 -24.62 -0.88
CA LYS A 124 -12.89 -25.50 -1.20
C LYS A 124 -11.54 -24.82 -0.99
N THR A 125 -11.44 -23.54 -1.33
CA THR A 125 -10.25 -22.73 -1.06
C THR A 125 -10.02 -22.62 0.45
N GLU A 126 -11.04 -22.33 1.24
CA GLU A 126 -10.94 -22.23 2.70
C GLU A 126 -10.50 -23.56 3.32
N THR A 127 -11.09 -24.69 2.90
CA THR A 127 -10.66 -26.02 3.36
C THR A 127 -9.18 -26.31 3.04
N TYR A 128 -8.67 -25.84 1.88
CA TYR A 128 -7.25 -26.00 1.56
C TYR A 128 -6.35 -25.26 2.55
N PHE A 129 -6.71 -24.02 2.91
CA PHE A 129 -5.94 -23.22 3.86
C PHE A 129 -6.06 -23.71 5.30
N GLU A 130 -7.21 -24.25 5.70
CA GLU A 130 -7.38 -24.89 7.02
C GLU A 130 -6.50 -26.12 7.20
N GLY A 131 -6.24 -26.86 6.12
CA GLY A 131 -5.35 -28.03 6.12
C GLY A 131 -3.87 -27.72 5.96
N LEU A 132 -3.49 -26.45 5.75
CA LEU A 132 -2.11 -26.05 5.55
C LEU A 132 -1.42 -25.90 6.91
N ASP A 133 -0.35 -26.67 7.15
CA ASP A 133 0.39 -26.58 8.40
C ASP A 133 1.03 -25.18 8.55
N ASN A 134 0.81 -24.54 9.69
CA ASN A 134 1.36 -23.23 10.03
C ASN A 134 2.90 -23.20 9.97
N HIS A 135 3.57 -24.34 10.16
CA HIS A 135 5.02 -24.43 10.00
C HIS A 135 5.46 -24.19 8.55
N ILE A 136 4.67 -24.63 7.57
CA ILE A 136 5.00 -24.49 6.14
C ILE A 136 4.94 -23.01 5.73
N ILE A 137 3.97 -22.26 6.25
CA ILE A 137 3.78 -20.84 5.94
C ILE A 137 4.86 -19.96 6.59
N ARG A 138 5.40 -20.34 7.75
CA ARG A 138 6.44 -19.57 8.46
C ARG A 138 7.82 -19.68 7.84
N THR A 139 8.06 -20.69 7.01
CA THR A 139 9.38 -21.01 6.46
C THR A 139 9.51 -20.64 4.98
N ALA A 140 8.41 -20.24 4.34
CA ALA A 140 8.34 -19.78 2.95
C ALA A 140 8.39 -18.24 2.89
#